data_AF-A0A3D3SYB5-F1
#
_entry.id   AF-A0A3D3SYB5-F1
#
_cell.length_a   1.000
_cell.length_b   1.000
_cell.length_c   1.000
_cell.angle_alpha   90.00
_cell.angle_beta   90.00
_cell.angle_gamma   90.00
#
_symmetry.space_group_name_H-M   'P 1'
#
loop_
_entity.id
_entity.type
_entity.pdbx_description
1 polymer ?
#
loop_
_entity_poly.entity_id
_entity_poly.type
_entity_poly.pdbx_seq_one_letter_code
_entity_poly.pdbx_strand_id
1 'polypeptide(L)'
;MAYMARSPDQRADPNHLLHGAQTALVVGLPYLPQAGPQWRAEEEHALEDPARAVVSVYARGRDYHKVLRGRLRQLAEFMAKAWQRPVTDFRACVDSAPLMEVALAAKAQRGWQGKNTLLLTRAQGSMIF
;
A
#
# COMPACT_ATOMS: atom_id res chain seq x y z
N MET A 1 5.33 7.93 -16.49
CA MET A 1 6.29 7.47 -15.46
C MET A 1 7.33 8.51 -15.01
N ALA A 2 7.20 9.81 -15.38
CA ALA A 2 8.17 10.84 -15.00
C ALA A 2 8.37 10.98 -13.47
N TYR A 3 7.39 10.59 -12.64
CA TYR A 3 7.51 10.61 -11.19
C TYR A 3 8.56 9.63 -10.63
N MET A 4 8.81 8.50 -11.32
CA MET A 4 9.82 7.52 -10.89
C MET A 4 11.25 8.01 -11.14
N ALA A 5 11.43 8.87 -12.16
CA ALA A 5 12.72 9.49 -12.45
C ALA A 5 13.07 10.63 -11.48
N ARG A 6 12.10 11.11 -10.68
CA ARG A 6 12.34 12.14 -9.67
C ARG A 6 12.94 11.50 -8.43
N SER A 7 14.07 11.99 -7.95
CA SER A 7 14.72 11.54 -6.69
C SER A 7 15.06 10.03 -6.67
N PRO A 8 15.89 9.53 -7.60
CA PRO A 8 16.33 8.13 -7.60
C PRO A 8 17.08 7.77 -6.31
N ASP A 9 17.92 8.66 -5.79
CA ASP A 9 18.72 8.44 -4.58
C ASP A 9 17.83 8.23 -3.35
N GLN A 10 16.74 9.00 -3.23
CA GLN A 10 15.77 8.86 -2.15
C GLN A 10 15.04 7.50 -2.15
N ARG A 11 14.94 6.84 -3.31
CA ARG A 11 14.35 5.48 -3.43
C ARG A 11 15.33 4.37 -3.12
N ALA A 12 16.62 4.62 -3.35
CA ALA A 12 17.68 3.65 -3.13
C ALA A 12 18.07 3.59 -1.64
N ASP A 13 18.03 4.72 -0.93
CA ASP A 13 18.45 4.82 0.47
C ASP A 13 17.32 5.32 1.40
N PRO A 14 16.80 4.46 2.30
CA PRO A 14 15.76 4.84 3.25
C PRO A 14 16.20 5.89 4.28
N ASN A 15 17.51 6.14 4.44
CA ASN A 15 18.00 7.19 5.34
C ASN A 15 17.57 8.59 4.91
N HIS A 16 17.22 8.79 3.63
CA HIS A 16 16.64 10.05 3.16
C HIS A 16 15.22 10.30 3.68
N LEU A 17 14.54 9.27 4.18
CA LEU A 17 13.17 9.36 4.71
C LEU A 17 13.12 9.35 6.23
N LEU A 18 14.01 8.59 6.84
CA LEU A 18 14.19 8.52 8.28
C LEU A 18 15.66 8.20 8.56
N HIS A 19 16.38 9.17 9.12
CA HIS A 19 17.80 8.99 9.42
C HIS A 19 18.02 7.82 10.39
N GLY A 20 18.92 6.90 10.03
CA GLY A 20 19.20 5.71 10.83
C GLY A 20 18.13 4.63 10.72
N ALA A 21 17.32 4.62 9.65
CA ALA A 21 16.33 3.57 9.41
C ALA A 21 17.00 2.20 9.25
N GLN A 22 16.65 1.25 10.13
CA GLN A 22 17.19 -0.12 10.12
C GLN A 22 16.15 -1.17 9.71
N THR A 23 14.87 -0.89 9.96
CA THR A 23 13.77 -1.85 9.79
C THR A 23 12.61 -1.21 9.06
N ALA A 24 12.02 -1.96 8.13
CA ALA A 24 10.75 -1.61 7.49
C ALA A 24 9.67 -2.59 7.94
N LEU A 25 8.59 -2.07 8.53
CA LEU A 25 7.39 -2.86 8.83
C LEU A 25 6.42 -2.74 7.66
N VAL A 26 6.23 -3.83 6.90
CA VAL A 26 5.34 -3.85 5.74
C VAL A 26 3.98 -4.42 6.12
N VAL A 27 2.98 -3.54 6.17
CA VAL A 27 1.58 -3.92 6.35
C VAL A 27 0.89 -4.01 5.00
N GLY A 28 -0.28 -4.65 4.97
CA GLY A 28 -1.10 -4.69 3.77
C GLY A 28 -2.57 -4.67 4.16
N LEU A 29 -3.37 -3.89 3.44
CA LEU A 29 -4.79 -3.69 3.69
C LEU A 29 -5.61 -4.18 2.49
N PRO A 30 -6.35 -5.29 2.61
CA PRO A 30 -7.25 -5.73 1.55
C PRO A 30 -8.31 -4.65 1.29
N TYR A 31 -8.57 -4.36 0.02
CA TYR A 31 -9.53 -3.33 -0.38
C TYR A 31 -10.77 -3.86 -1.10
N LEU A 32 -10.84 -5.18 -1.31
CA LEU A 32 -12.07 -5.75 -1.84
C LEU A 32 -13.24 -5.45 -0.91
N PRO A 33 -14.42 -5.13 -1.47
CA PRO A 33 -15.63 -5.02 -0.68
C PRO A 33 -15.83 -6.28 0.17
N GLN A 34 -16.22 -6.12 1.43
CA GLN A 34 -16.64 -7.27 2.26
C GLN A 34 -17.97 -7.90 1.77
N ALA A 35 -18.52 -7.42 0.64
CA ALA A 35 -19.82 -7.81 0.09
C ALA A 35 -19.91 -9.27 -0.42
N GLY A 36 -18.86 -10.07 -0.24
CA GLY A 36 -18.88 -11.50 -0.54
C GLY A 36 -18.36 -11.86 -1.95
N PRO A 37 -18.47 -13.14 -2.34
CA PRO A 37 -17.78 -13.70 -3.52
C PRO A 37 -18.25 -13.14 -4.87
N GLN A 38 -19.33 -12.37 -4.89
CA GLN A 38 -20.03 -11.92 -6.10
C GLN A 38 -19.45 -10.65 -6.73
N TRP A 39 -18.53 -9.95 -6.05
CA TRP A 39 -17.99 -8.68 -6.55
C TRP A 39 -17.45 -8.77 -7.98
N ARG A 40 -16.87 -9.90 -8.40
CA ARG A 40 -16.37 -10.09 -9.77
C ARG A 40 -17.48 -10.07 -10.81
N ALA A 41 -18.57 -10.78 -10.54
CA ALA A 41 -19.73 -10.81 -11.45
C ALA A 41 -20.39 -9.43 -11.54
N GLU A 42 -20.44 -8.68 -10.44
CA GLU A 42 -20.93 -7.30 -10.44
C GLU A 42 -20.05 -6.38 -11.28
N GLU A 43 -18.72 -6.52 -11.19
CA GLU A 43 -17.78 -5.76 -12.03
C GLU A 43 -17.89 -6.12 -13.51
N GLU A 44 -18.01 -7.42 -13.82
CA GLU A 44 -18.19 -7.90 -15.20
C GLU A 44 -19.50 -7.37 -15.79
N HIS A 45 -20.62 -7.48 -15.06
CA HIS A 45 -21.90 -6.96 -15.53
C HIS A 45 -21.90 -5.44 -15.67
N ALA A 46 -21.19 -4.72 -14.81
CA ALA A 46 -21.04 -3.27 -14.93
C ALA A 46 -20.31 -2.84 -16.20
N LEU A 47 -19.43 -3.69 -16.75
CA LEU A 47 -18.73 -3.43 -18.02
C LEU A 47 -19.60 -3.71 -19.25
N GLU A 48 -20.69 -4.47 -19.11
CA GLU A 48 -21.63 -4.77 -20.20
C GLU A 48 -22.66 -3.65 -20.42
N ASP A 49 -22.87 -2.78 -19.41
CA ASP A 49 -23.81 -1.68 -19.49
C ASP A 49 -23.19 -0.45 -20.19
N PRO A 50 -23.59 -0.12 -21.43
CA PRO A 50 -23.03 1.02 -22.16
C PRO A 50 -23.40 2.38 -21.56
N ALA A 51 -24.38 2.44 -20.66
CA ALA A 51 -24.76 3.67 -19.95
C ALA A 51 -23.90 3.91 -18.69
N ARG A 52 -23.04 2.96 -18.31
CA ARG A 52 -22.27 3.00 -17.07
C ARG A 52 -20.78 3.15 -17.31
N ALA A 53 -20.16 4.13 -16.66
CA ALA A 53 -18.71 4.23 -16.55
C ALA A 53 -18.21 3.43 -15.33
N VAL A 54 -17.10 2.71 -15.49
CA VAL A 54 -16.48 1.92 -14.43
C VAL A 54 -15.17 2.57 -13.97
N VAL A 55 -15.07 2.80 -12.66
CA VAL A 55 -13.84 3.24 -11.99
C VAL A 55 -13.20 2.04 -11.30
N SER A 56 -11.87 1.93 -11.36
CA SER A 56 -11.14 0.83 -10.71
C SER A 56 -11.52 0.68 -9.23
N VAL A 57 -11.66 -0.56 -8.78
CA VAL A 57 -12.14 -0.91 -7.42
C VAL A 57 -11.32 -0.22 -6.33
N TYR A 58 -9.99 -0.10 -6.49
CA TYR A 58 -9.12 0.53 -5.49
C TYR A 58 -9.39 2.03 -5.30
N ALA A 59 -9.98 2.70 -6.29
CA ALA A 59 -10.25 4.13 -6.25
C ALA A 59 -11.66 4.46 -5.71
N ARG A 60 -12.41 3.44 -5.30
CA ARG A 60 -13.78 3.60 -4.78
C ARG A 60 -13.75 3.81 -3.26
N GLY A 61 -14.64 4.67 -2.78
CA GLY A 61 -14.75 4.98 -1.36
C GLY A 61 -13.75 6.04 -0.89
N ARG A 62 -13.30 5.94 0.37
CA ARG A 62 -12.39 6.92 0.95
C ARG A 62 -10.97 6.70 0.44
N ASP A 63 -10.32 7.79 0.02
CA ASP A 63 -8.92 7.82 -0.40
C ASP A 63 -8.00 7.01 0.54
N TYR A 64 -7.41 5.95 0.00
CA TYR A 64 -6.60 4.98 0.74
C TYR A 64 -5.39 5.64 1.40
N HIS A 65 -4.82 6.70 0.81
CA HIS A 65 -3.70 7.42 1.40
C HIS A 65 -4.06 7.98 2.77
N LYS A 66 -5.27 8.56 2.91
CA LYS A 66 -5.75 9.12 4.17
C LYS A 66 -6.02 8.01 5.19
N VAL A 67 -6.62 6.91 4.76
CA VAL A 67 -6.96 5.77 5.62
C VAL A 67 -5.68 5.11 6.16
N LEU A 68 -4.77 4.71 5.27
CA LEU A 68 -3.54 4.03 5.65
C LEU A 68 -2.60 4.93 6.44
N ARG A 69 -2.40 6.20 6.05
CA ARG A 69 -1.55 7.12 6.81
C ARG A 69 -2.06 7.33 8.24
N GLY A 70 -3.38 7.43 8.42
CA GLY A 70 -3.98 7.51 9.75
C GLY A 70 -3.73 6.26 10.59
N ARG A 71 -3.95 5.07 10.02
CA ARG A 71 -3.71 3.79 10.72
C ARG A 71 -2.24 3.56 11.03
N LEU A 72 -1.33 3.87 10.10
CA LEU A 72 0.11 3.76 10.30
C LEU A 72 0.61 4.72 11.37
N ARG A 73 0.05 5.93 11.45
CA ARG A 73 0.37 6.86 12.54
C ARG A 73 -0.04 6.31 13.90
N GLN A 74 -1.26 5.75 14.02
CA GLN A 74 -1.71 5.10 15.25
C GLN A 74 -0.81 3.92 15.63
N LEU A 75 -0.39 3.12 14.65
CA LEU A 75 0.57 2.03 14.87
C LEU A 75 1.93 2.53 15.35
N ALA A 76 2.45 3.62 14.75
CA ALA A 76 3.69 4.24 15.19
C ALA A 76 3.59 4.79 16.62
N GLU A 77 2.50 5.49 16.96
CA GLU A 77 2.23 5.99 18.31
C GLU A 77 2.14 4.85 19.33
N PHE A 78 1.49 3.73 18.96
CA PHE A 78 1.42 2.52 19.78
C PHE A 78 2.81 1.92 20.03
N MET A 79 3.63 1.72 18.99
CA MET A 79 4.98 1.17 19.12
C MET A 79 5.91 2.11 19.90
N ALA A 80 5.84 3.42 19.64
CA ALA A 80 6.58 4.44 20.37
C ALA A 80 6.31 4.35 21.88
N LYS A 81 5.02 4.26 22.27
CA LYS A 81 4.62 4.07 23.66
C LYS A 81 5.12 2.73 24.23
N ALA A 82 4.93 1.64 23.50
CA ALA A 82 5.29 0.29 23.95
C ALA A 82 6.81 0.13 24.17
N TRP A 83 7.63 0.75 23.32
CA TRP A 83 9.09 0.70 23.39
C TRP A 83 9.73 1.87 24.12
N GLN A 84 8.92 2.79 24.68
CA GLN A 84 9.40 3.99 25.37
C GLN A 84 10.37 4.83 24.52
N ARG A 85 10.02 4.99 23.23
CA ARG A 85 10.78 5.75 22.23
C ARG A 85 9.98 6.93 21.70
N PRO A 86 10.63 8.00 21.22
CA PRO A 86 9.91 9.11 20.60
C PRO A 86 9.26 8.68 19.29
N VAL A 87 8.05 9.18 19.02
CA VAL A 87 7.31 8.86 17.77
C VAL A 87 8.04 9.34 16.50
N THR A 88 8.98 10.28 16.64
CA THR A 88 9.85 10.77 15.55
C THR A 88 10.79 9.70 15.02
N ASP A 89 11.00 8.61 15.76
CA ASP A 89 11.78 7.46 15.32
C ASP A 89 11.05 6.57 14.31
N PHE A 90 9.84 6.96 13.92
CA PHE A 90 8.98 6.23 13.00
C PHE A 90 8.54 7.14 11.85
N ARG A 91 8.46 6.55 10.65
CA ARG A 91 7.98 7.25 9.46
C ARG A 91 6.95 6.41 8.73
N ALA A 92 5.69 6.87 8.73
CA ALA A 92 4.63 6.28 7.93
C ALA A 92 4.81 6.63 6.44
N CYS A 93 4.82 5.62 5.58
CA CYS A 93 4.94 5.75 4.13
C CYS A 93 3.78 5.02 3.44
N VAL A 94 3.19 5.65 2.42
CA VAL A 94 2.13 5.12 1.56
C VAL A 94 2.22 5.83 0.21
N ASP A 95 2.49 5.10 -0.88
CA ASP A 95 2.49 5.45 -2.33
C ASP A 95 3.27 6.71 -2.73
N SER A 96 2.92 7.84 -2.12
CA SER A 96 3.53 9.16 -2.24
C SER A 96 4.97 9.28 -1.72
N ALA A 97 5.42 8.35 -0.88
CA ALA A 97 6.81 8.35 -0.40
C ALA A 97 7.72 7.72 -1.46
N PRO A 98 8.96 8.21 -1.66
CA PRO A 98 9.91 7.64 -2.60
C PRO A 98 10.48 6.31 -2.06
N LEU A 99 9.64 5.30 -1.89
CA LEU A 99 10.02 3.93 -1.52
C LEU A 99 9.55 2.94 -2.58
N MET A 100 10.33 1.90 -2.79
CA MET A 100 9.95 0.78 -3.65
C MET A 100 9.07 -0.20 -2.87
N GLU A 101 7.82 0.17 -2.59
CA GLU A 101 6.90 -0.56 -1.68
C GLU A 101 6.69 -2.03 -2.10
N VAL A 102 6.49 -2.30 -3.40
CA VAL A 102 6.33 -3.68 -3.91
C VAL A 102 7.60 -4.52 -3.67
N ALA A 103 8.79 -3.94 -3.89
CA ALA A 103 10.05 -4.62 -3.67
C ALA A 103 10.31 -4.89 -2.17
N LEU A 104 9.96 -3.93 -1.31
CA LEU A 104 10.01 -4.09 0.15
C LEU A 104 9.04 -5.17 0.63
N ALA A 105 7.81 -5.20 0.11
CA ALA A 105 6.82 -6.21 0.45
C ALA A 105 7.23 -7.62 0.03
N ALA A 106 7.87 -7.76 -1.13
CA ALA A 106 8.45 -9.03 -1.56
C ALA A 106 9.60 -9.47 -0.65
N LYS A 107 10.52 -8.57 -0.28
CA LYS A 107 11.60 -8.85 0.69
C LYS A 107 11.06 -9.22 2.07
N ALA A 108 9.97 -8.59 2.51
CA ALA A 108 9.26 -8.89 3.75
C ALA A 108 8.36 -10.15 3.66
N GLN A 109 8.46 -10.93 2.57
CA GLN A 109 7.73 -12.18 2.36
C GLN A 109 6.20 -12.03 2.44
N ARG A 110 5.66 -10.84 2.14
CA ARG A 110 4.20 -10.62 2.09
C ARG A 110 3.57 -11.15 0.81
N GLY A 111 4.37 -11.36 -0.24
CA GLY A 111 3.94 -11.83 -1.55
C GLY A 111 5.11 -11.88 -2.54
N TRP A 112 4.79 -11.98 -3.83
CA TRP A 112 5.76 -11.88 -4.92
C TRP A 112 5.31 -10.87 -5.96
N GLN A 113 6.23 -10.28 -6.70
CA GLN A 113 5.87 -9.39 -7.81
C GLN A 113 5.47 -10.23 -9.04
N GLY A 114 4.25 -10.03 -9.52
CA GLY A 114 3.74 -10.68 -10.72
C GLY A 114 4.32 -10.08 -12.01
N LYS A 115 4.13 -10.76 -13.14
CA LYS A 115 4.48 -10.21 -14.48
C LYS A 115 3.69 -8.93 -14.81
N ASN A 116 2.53 -8.75 -14.17
CA ASN A 116 1.72 -7.53 -14.22
C ASN A 116 2.24 -6.43 -13.29
N THR A 117 3.45 -6.59 -12.72
CA THR A 117 4.16 -5.66 -11.84
C THR A 117 3.56 -5.43 -10.44
N LEU A 118 2.39 -5.98 -10.16
CA LEU A 118 1.72 -5.87 -8.86
C LEU A 118 2.26 -6.89 -7.87
N LEU A 119 2.15 -6.59 -6.57
CA LEU A 119 2.35 -7.58 -5.53
C LEU A 119 1.18 -8.58 -5.56
N LEU A 120 1.49 -9.87 -5.52
CA LEU A 120 0.52 -10.96 -5.43
C LEU A 120 0.68 -11.70 -4.11
N THR A 121 -0.43 -11.91 -3.42
CA THR A 121 -0.51 -12.80 -2.26
C THR A 121 -1.39 -14.01 -2.60
N ARG A 122 -1.19 -15.14 -1.90
CA ARG A 122 -2.03 -16.33 -2.08
C ARG A 122 -3.49 -16.09 -1.64
N ALA A 123 -3.69 -15.25 -0.63
CA ALA A 123 -4.99 -15.07 -0.01
C ALA A 123 -5.83 -13.94 -0.64
N GLN A 124 -5.21 -12.88 -1.17
CA GLN A 124 -5.91 -11.70 -1.68
C GLN A 124 -5.59 -11.38 -3.15
N GLY A 125 -4.71 -12.15 -3.80
CA GLY A 125 -4.21 -11.79 -5.13
C GLY A 125 -3.50 -10.43 -5.09
N SER A 126 -3.82 -9.55 -6.03
CA SER A 126 -3.32 -8.15 -6.06
C SER A 126 -4.25 -7.14 -5.39
N MET A 127 -5.29 -7.59 -4.68
CA MET A 127 -6.32 -6.70 -4.13
C MET A 127 -5.98 -6.21 -2.72
N ILE A 128 -4.77 -5.66 -2.58
CA ILE A 128 -4.18 -5.19 -1.34
C ILE A 128 -3.51 -3.84 -1.60
N PHE A 129 -3.70 -2.90 -0.67
CA PHE A 129 -2.84 -1.71 -0.54
C PHE A 129 -1.62 -2.05 0.31
#